data_AF-A0A8S1T945-F1
#
_entry.id   AF-A0A8S1T945-F1
#
_cell.length_a   1.000
_cell.length_b   1.000
_cell.length_c   1.000
_cell.angle_alpha   90.00
_cell.angle_beta   90.00
_cell.angle_gamma   90.00
#
_symmetry.space_group_name_H-M   'P 1'
#
loop_
_entity.id
_entity.type
_entity.pdbx_description
1 polymer ?
#
loop_
_entity_poly.entity_id
_entity_poly.type
_entity_poly.pdbx_seq_one_letter_code
_entity_poly.pdbx_strand_id
1 'polypeptide(L)'
;MEKQKRKKHGAHNESKSLWNYTLSPGWSQEEVKILKLALQKFGIGKWRSIIQSECLPDKSIGQIYIQTQRMLGQQSLGDFMGLQIDLEKVWIDNNQKKGVMRKNGCVINTGDNPNKEERKQRIEENRQKLIKQSCLALRMIVQLNISQFKKLKMINLQLQKNYNILQILKQRLIKNLKRFNL
;
A
#
# COMPACT_ATOMS: atom_id res chain seq x y z
N MET A 1 16.62 25.44 40.95
CA MET A 1 15.97 24.12 41.16
C MET A 1 15.50 23.59 39.83
N GLU A 2 16.33 22.76 39.19
CA GLU A 2 16.19 22.32 37.81
C GLU A 2 15.61 20.90 37.77
N LYS A 3 14.39 20.73 37.26
CA LYS A 3 13.70 19.43 37.20
C LYS A 3 14.19 18.64 35.99
N GLN A 4 15.11 17.71 36.21
CA GLN A 4 15.52 16.70 35.22
C GLN A 4 14.34 15.77 34.88
N LYS A 5 13.88 15.78 33.63
CA LYS A 5 12.91 14.80 33.09
C LYS A 5 13.64 13.51 32.70
N ARG A 6 13.29 12.40 33.38
CA ARG A 6 13.78 11.03 33.12
C ARG A 6 13.42 10.58 31.68
N LYS A 7 14.43 10.25 30.87
CA LYS A 7 14.26 9.57 29.57
C LYS A 7 13.99 8.09 29.80
N LYS A 8 12.78 7.63 29.49
CA LYS A 8 12.40 6.21 29.49
C LYS A 8 12.86 5.59 28.16
N HIS A 9 14.02 4.93 28.16
CA HIS A 9 14.48 4.15 27.01
C HIS A 9 13.73 2.81 26.98
N GLY A 10 12.61 2.77 26.26
CA GLY A 10 12.00 1.51 25.84
C GLY A 10 12.79 0.98 24.66
N ALA A 11 13.63 -0.04 24.88
CA ALA A 11 14.28 -0.77 23.81
C ALA A 11 13.21 -1.53 23.01
N HIS A 12 12.84 -0.98 21.85
CA HIS A 12 11.98 -1.69 20.91
C HIS A 12 12.87 -2.63 20.10
N ASN A 13 12.69 -3.94 20.30
CA ASN A 13 13.24 -4.97 19.43
C ASN A 13 12.64 -4.77 18.03
N GLU A 14 13.37 -4.07 17.18
CA GLU A 14 13.03 -3.81 15.80
C GLU A 14 13.78 -4.81 14.92
N SER A 15 13.09 -5.88 14.53
CA SER A 15 13.60 -6.91 13.62
C SER A 15 14.12 -6.31 12.31
N LYS A 16 15.39 -6.54 11.98
CA LYS A 16 16.18 -5.96 10.85
C LYS A 16 15.70 -6.29 9.42
N SER A 17 14.40 -6.46 9.18
CA SER A 17 13.79 -6.44 7.84
C SER A 17 12.89 -5.22 7.61
N LEU A 18 13.07 -4.19 8.43
CA LEU A 18 12.30 -2.94 8.50
C LEU A 18 12.52 -2.02 7.30
N TRP A 19 11.79 -2.30 6.25
CA TRP A 19 11.35 -1.29 5.30
C TRP A 19 10.39 -0.31 5.97
N ASN A 20 10.94 0.69 6.65
CA ASN A 20 10.19 1.73 7.37
C ASN A 20 9.68 2.83 6.41
N TYR A 21 8.74 2.49 5.52
CA TYR A 21 7.97 3.53 4.86
C TYR A 21 7.16 4.29 5.91
N THR A 22 7.13 5.63 5.84
CA THR A 22 6.12 6.39 6.57
C THR A 22 4.74 6.01 6.03
N LEU A 23 4.01 5.15 6.75
CA LEU A 23 2.67 4.72 6.35
C LEU A 23 1.78 5.94 6.11
N SER A 24 1.05 5.95 4.99
CA SER A 24 -0.03 6.92 4.84
C SER A 24 -1.11 6.62 5.89
N PRO A 25 -1.77 7.65 6.45
CA PRO A 25 -2.86 7.43 7.41
C PRO A 25 -3.86 6.39 6.86
N GLY A 26 -4.24 5.42 7.70
CA GLY A 26 -5.18 4.36 7.33
C GLY A 26 -4.60 3.19 6.50
N TRP A 27 -3.28 3.02 6.46
CA TRP A 27 -2.61 1.83 5.89
C TRP A 27 -2.03 0.92 6.96
N SER A 28 -2.24 -0.40 6.82
CA SER A 28 -1.49 -1.41 7.57
C SER A 28 -0.23 -1.88 6.81
N GLN A 29 0.69 -2.53 7.53
CA GLN A 29 1.89 -3.11 6.90
C GLN A 29 1.54 -4.24 5.93
N GLU A 30 0.49 -5.01 6.23
CA GLU A 30 -0.03 -6.07 5.36
C GLU A 30 -0.57 -5.48 4.06
N GLU A 31 -1.35 -4.39 4.13
CA GLU A 31 -1.86 -3.71 2.94
C GLU A 31 -0.73 -3.14 2.08
N VAL A 32 0.33 -2.61 2.69
CA VAL A 32 1.51 -2.14 1.94
C VAL A 32 2.25 -3.29 1.26
N LYS A 33 2.37 -4.45 1.92
CA LYS A 33 2.93 -5.66 1.29
C LYS A 33 2.07 -6.09 0.10
N ILE A 34 0.74 -6.10 0.25
CA ILE A 34 -0.19 -6.41 -0.85
C ILE A 34 -0.03 -5.40 -1.99
N LEU A 35 0.11 -4.10 -1.68
CA LEU A 35 0.34 -3.08 -2.68
C LEU A 35 1.67 -3.29 -3.41
N LYS A 36 2.77 -3.59 -2.72
CA LYS A 36 4.09 -3.91 -3.32
C LYS A 36 3.93 -5.01 -4.38
N LEU A 37 3.26 -6.09 -3.99
CA LEU A 37 2.98 -7.23 -4.85
C LEU A 37 2.07 -6.89 -6.04
N ALA A 38 1.03 -6.08 -5.82
CA ALA A 38 0.13 -5.63 -6.87
C ALA A 38 0.86 -4.74 -7.90
N LEU A 39 1.72 -3.82 -7.45
CA LEU A 39 2.54 -2.97 -8.32
C LEU A 39 3.55 -3.78 -9.13
N GLN A 40 4.15 -4.81 -8.52
CA GLN A 40 5.05 -5.74 -9.22
C GLN A 40 4.32 -6.61 -10.25
N LYS A 41 3.06 -6.97 -10.00
CA LYS A 41 2.27 -7.80 -10.92
C LYS A 41 1.60 -7.02 -12.05
N PHE A 42 0.93 -5.92 -11.72
CA PHE A 42 0.16 -5.15 -12.70
C PHE A 42 0.99 -4.05 -13.34
N GLY A 43 1.97 -3.52 -12.62
CA GLY A 43 2.77 -2.37 -13.02
C GLY A 43 2.26 -1.06 -12.40
N ILE A 44 3.18 -0.13 -12.15
CA ILE A 44 2.87 1.22 -11.67
C ILE A 44 1.99 1.92 -12.72
N GLY A 45 0.97 2.67 -12.31
CA GLY A 45 0.03 3.32 -13.25
C GLY A 45 -1.19 2.48 -13.63
N LYS A 46 -1.16 1.15 -13.40
CA LYS A 46 -2.28 0.24 -13.69
C LYS A 46 -3.29 0.18 -12.54
N TRP A 47 -3.70 1.34 -12.04
CA TRP A 47 -4.54 1.48 -10.84
C TRP A 47 -5.88 0.77 -10.97
N ARG A 48 -6.53 0.89 -12.13
CA ARG A 48 -7.82 0.22 -12.39
C ARG A 48 -7.70 -1.30 -12.25
N SER A 49 -6.63 -1.90 -12.77
CA SER A 49 -6.38 -3.34 -12.65
C SER A 49 -6.16 -3.76 -11.20
N ILE A 50 -5.47 -2.93 -10.40
CA ILE A 50 -5.27 -3.18 -8.97
C ILE A 50 -6.61 -3.14 -8.23
N ILE A 51 -7.45 -2.14 -8.48
CA ILE A 51 -8.78 -2.02 -7.86
C ILE A 51 -9.70 -3.17 -8.27
N GLN A 52 -9.78 -3.49 -9.56
CA GLN A 52 -10.58 -4.61 -10.08
C GLN A 52 -10.10 -5.97 -9.55
N SER A 53 -8.83 -6.06 -9.15
CA SER A 53 -8.31 -7.25 -8.50
C SER A 53 -8.78 -7.40 -7.06
N GLU A 54 -9.44 -6.40 -6.46
CA GLU A 54 -9.98 -6.43 -5.10
C GLU A 54 -8.98 -6.85 -4.01
N CYS A 55 -7.68 -6.70 -4.27
CA CYS A 55 -6.64 -6.97 -3.28
C CYS A 55 -6.53 -5.85 -2.24
N LEU A 56 -6.98 -4.64 -2.58
CA LEU A 56 -7.05 -3.47 -1.69
C LEU A 56 -8.43 -2.81 -1.77
N PRO A 57 -9.48 -3.51 -1.33
CA PRO A 57 -10.88 -3.17 -1.62
C PRO A 57 -11.37 -1.89 -0.93
N ASP A 58 -10.77 -1.49 0.18
CA ASP A 58 -11.14 -0.28 0.92
C ASP A 58 -10.20 0.89 0.63
N LYS A 59 -9.35 0.76 -0.42
CA LYS A 59 -8.39 1.78 -0.82
C LYS A 59 -8.78 2.39 -2.16
N SER A 60 -8.92 3.71 -2.19
CA SER A 60 -9.15 4.46 -3.42
C SER A 60 -7.88 4.53 -4.26
N ILE A 61 -8.03 4.85 -5.55
CA ILE A 61 -6.89 5.09 -6.46
C ILE A 61 -5.97 6.19 -5.91
N GLY A 62 -6.54 7.25 -5.32
CA GLY A 62 -5.78 8.34 -4.72
C GLY A 62 -4.92 7.86 -3.54
N GLN A 63 -5.48 7.02 -2.66
CA GLN A 63 -4.73 6.42 -1.55
C GLN A 63 -3.61 5.51 -2.05
N ILE A 64 -3.88 4.67 -3.06
CA ILE A 64 -2.88 3.81 -3.70
C ILE A 64 -1.75 4.65 -4.32
N TYR A 65 -2.10 5.73 -5.00
CA TYR A 65 -1.15 6.63 -5.65
C TYR A 65 -0.21 7.29 -4.63
N ILE A 66 -0.76 7.88 -3.56
CA ILE A 66 0.02 8.52 -2.50
C ILE A 66 0.93 7.50 -1.80
N GLN A 67 0.40 6.32 -1.49
CA GLN A 67 1.21 5.27 -0.87
C GLN A 67 2.34 4.83 -1.82
N THR A 68 2.08 4.73 -3.13
CA THR A 68 3.11 4.40 -4.13
C THR A 68 4.20 5.47 -4.19
N GLN A 69 3.87 6.77 -4.13
CA GLN A 69 4.85 7.86 -4.06
C GLN A 69 5.80 7.70 -2.87
N ARG A 70 5.25 7.39 -1.68
CA ARG A 70 6.05 7.14 -0.48
C ARG A 70 6.90 5.89 -0.62
N MET A 71 6.36 4.84 -1.23
CA MET A 71 7.09 3.60 -1.47
C MET A 71 8.27 3.77 -2.43
N LEU A 72 8.21 4.69 -3.38
CA LEU A 72 9.34 5.00 -4.26
C LEU A 72 10.23 6.12 -3.72
N GLY A 73 9.79 6.87 -2.72
CA GLY A 73 10.53 8.03 -2.20
C GLY A 73 10.51 9.25 -3.12
N GLN A 74 9.51 9.37 -3.99
CA GLN A 74 9.38 10.49 -4.94
C GLN A 74 7.90 10.81 -5.25
N GLN A 75 7.61 12.07 -5.54
CA GLN A 75 6.23 12.48 -5.85
C GLN A 75 5.85 12.19 -7.30
N SER A 76 6.73 12.44 -8.27
CA SER A 76 6.40 12.12 -9.66
C SER A 76 6.55 10.61 -9.92
N LEU A 77 5.46 9.97 -10.35
CA LEU A 77 5.47 8.57 -10.80
C LEU A 77 5.61 8.43 -12.32
N GLY A 78 5.70 9.56 -13.04
CA GLY A 78 5.63 9.62 -14.49
C GLY A 78 6.62 8.69 -15.19
N ASP A 79 7.84 8.62 -14.67
CA ASP A 79 8.96 7.90 -15.26
C ASP A 79 8.91 6.39 -14.96
N PHE A 80 7.89 5.93 -14.24
CA PHE A 80 7.71 4.54 -13.82
C PHE A 80 6.40 3.95 -14.34
N MET A 81 5.60 4.73 -15.07
CA MET A 81 4.30 4.28 -15.58
C MET A 81 4.44 3.05 -16.48
N GLY A 82 3.67 2.01 -16.18
CA GLY A 82 3.67 0.71 -16.85
C GLY A 82 4.77 -0.25 -16.42
N LEU A 83 5.71 0.16 -15.57
CA LEU A 83 6.83 -0.70 -15.16
C LEU A 83 6.47 -1.65 -14.02
N GLN A 84 6.95 -2.89 -14.12
CA GLN A 84 6.88 -3.94 -13.09
C GLN A 84 8.27 -4.12 -12.48
N ILE A 85 8.56 -3.37 -11.41
CA ILE A 85 9.94 -3.19 -10.90
C ILE A 85 10.07 -3.47 -9.41
N ASP A 86 11.32 -3.60 -8.97
CA ASP A 86 11.65 -3.69 -7.55
C ASP A 86 11.57 -2.28 -6.91
N LEU A 87 10.44 -1.99 -6.28
CA LEU A 87 10.19 -0.68 -5.64
C LEU A 87 11.24 -0.31 -4.59
N GLU A 88 11.84 -1.31 -3.96
CA GLU A 88 12.81 -1.11 -2.90
C GLU A 88 14.16 -0.63 -3.45
N LYS A 89 14.59 -1.15 -4.60
CA LYS A 89 15.75 -0.59 -5.31
C LYS A 89 15.55 0.89 -5.64
N VAL A 90 14.35 1.24 -6.14
CA VAL A 90 14.03 2.63 -6.49
C VAL A 90 14.05 3.53 -5.27
N TRP A 91 13.49 3.07 -4.16
CA TRP A 91 13.49 3.82 -2.92
C TRP A 91 14.89 4.05 -2.37
N ILE A 92 15.76 3.02 -2.36
CA ILE A 92 17.15 3.16 -1.93
C ILE A 92 17.86 4.21 -2.79
N ASP A 93 17.78 4.07 -4.12
CA ASP A 93 18.36 5.02 -5.07
C ASP A 93 17.86 6.44 -4.79
N ASN A 94 16.54 6.63 -4.63
CA ASN A 94 15.95 7.93 -4.38
C ASN A 94 16.30 8.50 -3.00
N ASN A 95 16.46 7.67 -1.98
CA ASN A 95 16.83 8.11 -0.64
C ASN A 95 18.30 8.54 -0.57
N GLN A 96 19.17 7.95 -1.40
CA GLN A 96 20.60 8.28 -1.48
C GLN A 96 20.91 9.53 -2.33
N LYS A 97 19.96 10.01 -3.15
CA LYS A 97 20.14 11.23 -3.96
C LYS A 97 20.46 12.45 -3.09
N LYS A 98 21.59 13.09 -3.40
CA LYS A 98 22.04 14.37 -2.82
C LYS A 98 21.71 15.53 -3.77
N GLY A 99 21.58 16.74 -3.24
CA GLY A 99 21.30 17.95 -4.03
C GLY A 99 19.88 18.02 -4.61
N VAL A 100 18.95 17.21 -4.10
CA VAL A 100 17.55 17.19 -4.55
C VAL A 100 16.63 17.87 -3.54
N MET A 101 15.61 18.55 -4.04
CA MET A 101 14.54 19.08 -3.20
C MET A 101 13.59 17.97 -2.78
N ARG A 102 13.13 18.02 -1.52
CA ARG A 102 12.21 17.05 -0.93
C ARG A 102 11.01 17.74 -0.30
N LYS A 103 9.83 17.15 -0.47
CA LYS A 103 8.60 17.54 0.23
C LYS A 103 7.97 16.29 0.83
N ASN A 104 7.77 16.31 2.15
CA ASN A 104 7.29 15.16 2.94
C ASN A 104 8.16 13.90 2.76
N GLY A 105 9.49 14.06 2.73
CA GLY A 105 10.46 12.97 2.55
C GLY A 105 10.63 12.49 1.10
N CYS A 106 9.71 12.83 0.19
CA CYS A 106 9.78 12.44 -1.21
C CYS A 106 10.52 13.47 -2.07
N VAL A 107 11.33 12.99 -3.02
CA VAL A 107 11.94 13.83 -4.07
C VAL A 107 10.84 14.48 -4.92
N ILE A 108 10.99 15.78 -5.19
CA ILE A 108 10.10 16.54 -6.07
C ILE A 108 10.81 16.96 -7.36
N ASN A 109 10.05 17.08 -8.44
CA ASN A 109 10.55 17.69 -9.67
C ASN A 109 10.55 19.21 -9.48
N THR A 110 11.71 19.83 -9.67
CA THR A 110 11.88 21.30 -9.62
C THR A 110 12.13 21.91 -11.00
N GLY A 111 12.37 21.09 -12.02
CA GLY A 111 12.55 21.54 -13.39
C GLY A 111 11.25 21.46 -14.19
N ASP A 112 11.36 21.76 -15.48
CA ASP A 112 10.24 21.68 -16.41
C ASP A 112 9.64 20.28 -16.47
N ASN A 113 8.35 20.23 -16.78
CA ASN A 113 7.67 18.97 -17.00
C ASN A 113 8.22 18.33 -18.28
N PRO A 114 8.67 17.07 -18.23
CA PRO A 114 9.23 16.42 -19.41
C PRO A 114 8.16 16.30 -20.49
N ASN A 115 8.58 16.51 -21.74
CA ASN A 115 7.75 16.26 -22.90
C ASN A 115 7.49 14.75 -23.06
N LYS A 116 6.65 14.39 -24.03
CA LYS A 116 6.22 13.00 -24.24
C LYS A 116 7.40 12.06 -24.56
N GLU A 117 8.34 12.50 -25.40
CA GLU A 117 9.48 11.68 -25.82
C GLU A 117 10.52 11.55 -24.71
N GLU A 118 10.82 12.64 -23.99
CA GLU A 118 11.68 12.60 -22.80
C GLU A 118 11.14 11.66 -21.73
N ARG A 119 9.82 11.71 -21.49
CA ARG A 119 9.17 10.79 -20.54
C ARG A 119 9.31 9.34 -21.01
N LYS A 120 9.10 9.08 -22.29
CA LYS A 120 9.24 7.73 -22.87
C LYS A 120 10.67 7.23 -22.73
N GLN A 121 11.66 8.09 -22.99
CA GLN A 121 13.07 7.77 -22.80
C GLN A 121 13.39 7.45 -21.33
N ARG A 122 12.96 8.29 -20.38
CA ARG A 122 13.15 8.04 -18.94
C ARG A 122 12.50 6.73 -18.47
N ILE A 123 11.31 6.40 -19.00
CA ILE A 123 10.66 5.12 -18.72
C ILE A 123 11.51 3.95 -19.23
N GLU A 124 12.11 4.07 -20.41
CA GLU A 124 12.94 3.02 -21.00
C GLU A 124 14.29 2.87 -20.28
N GLU A 125 14.93 3.97 -19.91
CA GLU A 125 16.12 3.97 -19.06
C GLU A 125 15.84 3.28 -17.70
N ASN A 126 14.73 3.64 -17.07
CA ASN A 126 14.29 3.01 -15.83
C ASN A 126 13.96 1.53 -16.04
N ARG A 127 13.35 1.16 -17.17
CA ARG A 127 13.09 -0.24 -17.53
C ARG A 127 14.41 -1.01 -17.57
N GLN A 128 15.41 -0.54 -18.29
CA GLN A 128 16.70 -1.23 -18.42
C GLN A 128 17.44 -1.32 -17.09
N LYS A 129 17.46 -0.24 -16.30
CA LYS A 129 18.16 -0.17 -15.01
C LYS A 129 17.49 -0.99 -13.90
N LEU A 130 16.15 -1.00 -13.86
CA LEU A 130 15.38 -1.48 -12.71
C LEU A 130 14.61 -2.77 -12.99
N ILE A 131 14.67 -3.31 -14.21
CA ILE A 131 14.19 -4.67 -14.47
C ILE A 131 14.96 -5.62 -13.57
N LYS A 132 14.19 -6.32 -12.73
CA LYS A 132 14.59 -7.60 -12.16
C LYS A 132 14.01 -8.67 -13.07
N GLN A 133 14.81 -9.67 -13.46
CA GLN A 133 14.32 -10.94 -13.99
C GLN A 133 13.11 -11.37 -13.17
N SER A 134 11.92 -11.35 -13.78
CA SER A 134 10.71 -11.81 -13.13
C SER A 134 10.84 -13.31 -12.93
N CYS A 135 11.32 -13.75 -11.77
CA CYS A 135 11.20 -15.15 -11.39
C CYS A 135 9.69 -15.44 -11.32
N LEU A 136 9.24 -16.39 -12.15
CA LEU A 136 7.86 -16.87 -12.21
C LEU A 136 7.26 -17.14 -10.82
N ALA A 137 8.10 -17.46 -9.83
CA ALA A 137 7.76 -17.59 -8.42
C ALA A 137 7.07 -16.35 -7.80
N LEU A 138 7.52 -15.12 -8.09
CA LEU A 138 6.86 -13.91 -7.60
C LEU A 138 5.44 -13.81 -8.17
N ARG A 139 5.25 -14.11 -9.46
CA ARG A 139 3.91 -14.12 -10.07
C ARG A 139 2.97 -15.12 -9.40
N MET A 140 3.47 -16.33 -9.10
CA MET A 140 2.70 -17.38 -8.42
C MET A 140 2.36 -17.00 -6.96
N ILE A 141 3.32 -16.49 -6.20
CA ILE A 141 3.10 -16.06 -4.80
C ILE A 141 2.09 -14.91 -4.75
N VAL A 142 2.16 -13.96 -5.67
CA VAL A 142 1.19 -12.86 -5.76
C VAL A 142 -0.21 -13.39 -6.09
N GLN A 143 -0.32 -14.32 -7.05
CA GLN A 143 -1.61 -14.94 -7.41
C GLN A 143 -2.24 -15.65 -6.20
N LEU A 144 -1.44 -16.42 -5.45
CA LEU A 144 -1.87 -17.17 -4.27
C LEU A 144 -2.29 -16.23 -3.13
N ASN A 145 -1.47 -15.22 -2.80
CA ASN A 145 -1.77 -14.27 -1.74
C ASN A 145 -3.02 -13.44 -2.04
N ILE A 146 -3.20 -12.98 -3.29
CA ILE A 146 -4.43 -12.28 -3.69
C ILE A 146 -5.64 -13.20 -3.53
N SER A 147 -5.54 -14.46 -3.97
CA SER A 147 -6.66 -15.41 -3.90
C SER A 147 -7.03 -15.74 -2.45
N GLN A 148 -6.04 -15.95 -1.58
CA GLN A 148 -6.25 -16.19 -0.15
C GLN A 148 -6.88 -14.97 0.52
N PHE A 149 -6.39 -13.76 0.21
CA PHE A 149 -6.93 -12.53 0.78
C PHE A 149 -8.40 -12.30 0.36
N LYS A 150 -8.72 -12.51 -0.93
CA LYS A 150 -10.11 -12.46 -1.42
C LYS A 150 -11.02 -13.41 -0.65
N LYS A 151 -10.58 -14.66 -0.45
CA LYS A 151 -11.34 -15.68 0.29
C LYS A 151 -11.58 -15.25 1.73
N LEU A 152 -10.54 -14.77 2.43
CA LEU A 152 -10.64 -14.28 3.80
C LEU A 152 -11.59 -13.08 3.91
N LYS A 153 -11.54 -12.13 2.97
CA LYS A 153 -12.44 -10.97 3.00
C LYS A 153 -13.90 -11.36 2.77
N MET A 154 -14.17 -12.28 1.84
CA MET A 154 -15.52 -12.80 1.60
C MET A 154 -16.11 -13.45 2.86
N ILE A 155 -15.29 -14.23 3.58
CA ILE A 155 -15.69 -14.85 4.84
C ILE A 155 -16.02 -13.78 5.88
N ASN A 156 -15.15 -12.77 6.07
CA ASN A 156 -15.40 -11.70 7.03
C ASN A 156 -16.66 -10.90 6.72
N LEU A 157 -16.91 -10.59 5.44
CA LEU A 157 -18.13 -9.89 5.02
C LEU A 157 -19.38 -10.72 5.34
N GLN A 158 -19.33 -12.04 5.14
CA GLN A 158 -20.43 -12.94 5.47
C GLN A 158 -20.66 -13.02 6.99
N LEU A 159 -19.58 -13.13 7.78
CA LEU A 159 -19.66 -13.13 9.24
C LEU A 159 -20.31 -11.85 9.76
N GLN A 160 -19.97 -10.70 9.20
CA GLN A 160 -20.52 -9.42 9.61
C GLN A 160 -22.01 -9.28 9.26
N LYS A 161 -22.43 -9.78 8.09
CA LYS A 161 -23.85 -9.89 7.74
C LYS A 161 -24.60 -10.78 8.72
N ASN A 162 -24.06 -11.96 9.03
CA ASN A 162 -24.67 -12.90 9.96
C ASN A 162 -24.81 -12.29 11.36
N TYR A 163 -23.78 -11.60 11.84
CA TYR A 163 -23.82 -10.89 13.11
C TYR A 163 -24.94 -9.84 13.15
N ASN A 164 -25.08 -9.02 12.11
CA ASN A 164 -26.14 -8.02 12.02
C ASN A 164 -27.54 -8.65 12.04
N ILE A 165 -27.75 -9.77 11.34
CA ILE A 165 -29.01 -10.51 11.35
C ILE A 165 -29.33 -11.01 12.76
N LEU A 166 -28.34 -11.59 13.45
CA LEU A 166 -28.51 -12.05 14.84
C LEU A 166 -28.90 -10.92 15.79
N GLN A 167 -28.33 -9.72 15.63
CA GLN A 167 -28.71 -8.55 16.43
C GLN A 167 -30.17 -8.15 16.18
N ILE A 168 -30.63 -8.15 14.93
CA ILE A 168 -32.03 -7.84 14.58
C ILE A 168 -32.98 -8.86 15.20
N LEU A 169 -32.67 -10.16 15.09
CA LEU A 169 -33.51 -11.22 15.66
C LEU A 169 -33.58 -11.14 17.18
N LYS A 170 -32.45 -10.87 17.85
CA LYS A 170 -32.40 -10.66 19.29
C LYS A 170 -33.28 -9.49 19.73
N GLN A 171 -33.24 -8.36 19.02
CA GLN A 171 -34.10 -7.21 19.31
C GLN A 171 -35.60 -7.53 19.13
N ARG A 172 -35.96 -8.28 18.06
CA ARG A 172 -37.34 -8.72 17.83
C ARG A 172 -37.85 -9.65 18.94
N LEU A 173 -37.02 -10.61 19.37
CA LEU A 173 -37.36 -11.53 20.46
C LEU A 173 -37.61 -10.76 21.76
N ILE A 174 -36.71 -9.83 22.12
CA ILE A 174 -36.87 -8.97 23.31
C ILE A 174 -38.17 -8.16 23.22
N LYS A 175 -38.50 -7.59 22.05
CA LYS A 175 -39.73 -6.82 21.85
C LYS A 175 -40.99 -7.70 22.00
N ASN A 176 -40.95 -8.94 21.51
CA ASN A 176 -42.05 -9.89 21.65
C ASN A 176 -42.22 -10.34 23.11
N LEU A 177 -41.14 -10.67 23.83
CA LEU A 177 -41.20 -11.03 25.25
C LEU A 177 -41.79 -9.91 26.11
N LYS A 178 -41.46 -8.65 25.81
CA LYS A 178 -42.08 -7.49 26.48
C LYS A 178 -43.58 -7.34 26.20
N ARG A 179 -44.09 -7.86 25.08
CA ARG A 179 -45.52 -7.83 24.74
C ARG A 179 -46.32 -8.93 25.44
N PHE A 180 -45.69 -10.03 25.84
CA PHE A 180 -46.35 -11.16 26.51
C PHE A 180 -46.33 -11.07 28.05
N ASN A 181 -45.54 -10.15 28.63
CA ASN A 181 -45.47 -9.89 30.07
C ASN A 181 -46.29 -8.65 30.50
N LEU A 182 -47.34 -8.31 29.72
CA LEU A 182 -48.38 -7.31 30.01
C LEU A 182 -49.72 -8.04 29.99
#